data_AF-M6VFS8-F1
#
_entry.id   AF-M6VFS8-F1
#
_cell.length_a   1.000
_cell.length_b   1.000
_cell.length_c   1.000
_cell.angle_alpha   90.00
_cell.angle_beta   90.00
_cell.angle_gamma   90.00
#
_symmetry.space_group_name_H-M   'P 1'
#
loop_
_entity.id
_entity.type
_entity.pdbx_description
1 polymer ?
#
loop_
_entity_poly.entity_id
_entity_poly.type
_entity_poly.pdbx_seq_one_letter_code
_entity_poly.pdbx_strand_id
1 'polypeptide(L)'
;MKKVINQIGKALEYLDKLGTGKSFQLFRSLGYEKLYSLSEKVDHKTLLYISQNLDEKTIVEFLNRIPEETLVELLSTVTPQNITYFANTIPMDDLILLSTSISATDIAEMSLKTGKESAAELLKNIGTQKSIALLNEVGIQNFIELSLKVPPVQLIPIVRELTPEQSGIWVRSRGIGDIPRLIEAFGVQNLLVFLRTLGFEKNIHIMDVLGLEELVELAYTISGMKLPGLLALSGKKQKTVGGLRTDNSGAGGNSSKKLFKKKEKSKKRQVSKKKIKLKKL
;
A
#
# COMPACT_ATOMS: atom_id res chain seq x y z
N MET A 1 -27.92 -1.60 -44.13
CA MET A 1 -28.82 -0.50 -43.66
C MET A 1 -29.63 -0.85 -42.41
N LYS A 2 -30.32 -2.00 -42.30
CA LYS A 2 -31.11 -2.34 -41.10
C LYS A 2 -30.30 -2.54 -39.79
N LYS A 3 -29.05 -3.03 -39.85
CA LYS A 3 -28.17 -3.17 -38.67
C LYS A 3 -27.73 -1.81 -38.11
N VAL A 4 -27.30 -0.90 -38.98
CA VAL A 4 -26.87 0.47 -38.65
C VAL A 4 -27.99 1.26 -37.99
N ILE A 5 -29.22 1.17 -38.50
CA ILE A 5 -30.40 1.88 -37.92
C ILE A 5 -30.75 1.32 -36.53
N ASN A 6 -30.64 0.01 -36.32
CA ASN A 6 -30.93 -0.62 -35.03
C ASN A 6 -29.82 -0.34 -33.99
N GLN A 7 -28.58 -0.13 -34.44
CA GLN A 7 -27.44 0.24 -33.59
C GLN A 7 -27.43 1.73 -33.23
N ILE A 8 -27.80 2.61 -34.17
CA ILE A 8 -28.05 4.04 -33.89
C ILE A 8 -29.25 4.19 -32.94
N GLY A 9 -30.30 3.37 -33.09
CA GLY A 9 -31.41 3.31 -32.15
C GLY A 9 -30.99 2.93 -30.73
N LYS A 10 -30.01 2.03 -30.58
CA LYS A 10 -29.44 1.65 -29.28
C LYS A 10 -28.53 2.71 -28.68
N ALA A 11 -27.70 3.38 -29.50
CA ALA A 11 -26.92 4.53 -29.09
C ALA A 11 -27.81 5.73 -28.69
N LEU A 12 -28.98 5.87 -29.32
CA LEU A 12 -30.01 6.86 -28.95
C LEU A 12 -30.74 6.47 -27.66
N GLU A 13 -31.09 5.20 -27.46
CA GLU A 13 -31.68 4.72 -26.20
C GLU A 13 -30.71 4.88 -25.01
N TYR A 14 -29.41 4.81 -25.30
CA TYR A 14 -28.31 5.05 -24.39
C TYR A 14 -28.18 6.54 -24.00
N LEU A 15 -28.32 7.45 -24.98
CA LEU A 15 -28.38 8.90 -24.78
C LEU A 15 -29.60 9.32 -23.95
N ASP A 16 -30.72 8.61 -24.09
CA ASP A 16 -31.98 8.88 -23.40
C ASP A 16 -31.89 8.51 -21.90
N LYS A 17 -31.21 7.41 -21.55
CA LYS A 17 -30.99 6.97 -20.16
C LYS A 17 -29.89 7.74 -19.40
N LEU A 18 -28.95 8.38 -20.09
CA LEU A 18 -27.94 9.27 -19.49
C LEU A 18 -28.51 10.64 -19.08
N GLY A 19 -29.67 11.01 -19.63
CA GLY A 19 -30.16 12.38 -19.68
C GLY A 19 -29.49 13.16 -20.81
N THR A 20 -30.31 13.85 -21.61
CA THR A 20 -29.92 14.54 -22.86
C THR A 20 -28.76 15.53 -22.69
N GLY A 21 -28.58 16.13 -21.51
CA GLY A 21 -27.49 17.08 -21.25
C GLY A 21 -26.09 16.45 -21.25
N LYS A 22 -25.87 15.45 -20.38
CA LYS A 22 -24.56 14.77 -20.26
C LYS A 22 -24.20 14.03 -21.53
N SER A 23 -25.20 13.42 -22.15
CA SER A 23 -25.02 12.61 -23.33
C SER A 23 -24.62 13.48 -24.53
N PHE A 24 -25.29 14.61 -24.78
CA PHE A 24 -24.84 15.58 -25.80
C PHE A 24 -23.45 16.18 -25.52
N GLN A 25 -23.09 16.43 -24.26
CA GLN A 25 -21.77 17.00 -23.93
C GLN A 25 -20.63 15.99 -24.11
N LEU A 26 -20.84 14.73 -23.75
CA LEU A 26 -19.92 13.62 -24.07
C LEU A 26 -19.78 13.46 -25.59
N PHE A 27 -20.89 13.51 -26.33
CA PHE A 27 -20.86 13.47 -27.80
C PHE A 27 -20.06 14.62 -28.41
N ARG A 28 -20.16 15.82 -27.84
CA ARG A 28 -19.42 17.00 -28.32
C ARG A 28 -17.92 16.93 -28.01
N SER A 29 -17.53 16.31 -26.89
CA SER A 29 -16.16 16.30 -26.38
C SER A 29 -15.33 15.09 -26.84
N LEU A 30 -15.97 13.94 -27.07
CA LEU A 30 -15.30 12.70 -27.51
C LEU A 30 -15.26 12.53 -29.03
N GLY A 31 -16.14 13.23 -29.75
CA GLY A 31 -16.32 13.06 -31.18
C GLY A 31 -17.13 11.80 -31.53
N TYR A 32 -17.82 11.86 -32.67
CA TYR A 32 -18.77 10.85 -33.10
C TYR A 32 -18.11 9.49 -33.37
N GLU A 33 -16.92 9.49 -33.96
CA GLU A 33 -16.19 8.30 -34.41
C GLU A 33 -15.79 7.40 -33.24
N LYS A 34 -15.20 7.98 -32.18
CA LYS A 34 -14.66 7.21 -31.05
C LYS A 34 -15.77 6.63 -30.17
N LEU A 35 -16.81 7.42 -29.89
CA LEU A 35 -18.00 6.93 -29.18
C LEU A 35 -18.72 5.84 -29.97
N TYR A 36 -18.84 6.02 -31.29
CA TYR A 36 -19.45 5.02 -32.15
C TYR A 36 -18.65 3.71 -32.12
N SER A 37 -17.33 3.77 -32.30
CA SER A 37 -16.46 2.59 -32.26
C SER A 37 -16.51 1.87 -30.90
N LEU A 38 -16.45 2.62 -29.79
CA LEU A 38 -16.57 2.05 -28.45
C LEU A 38 -17.96 1.44 -28.23
N SER A 39 -19.03 2.09 -28.67
CA SER A 39 -20.39 1.55 -28.54
C SER A 39 -20.61 0.29 -29.37
N GLU A 40 -19.86 0.11 -30.47
CA GLU A 40 -19.92 -1.10 -31.30
C GLU A 40 -19.17 -2.27 -30.64
N LYS A 41 -18.03 -1.99 -30.01
CA LYS A 41 -17.11 -3.02 -29.49
C LYS A 41 -17.29 -3.35 -28.01
N VAL A 42 -17.89 -2.45 -27.22
CA VAL A 42 -18.03 -2.56 -25.76
C VAL A 42 -19.51 -2.68 -25.38
N ASP A 43 -19.80 -3.48 -24.34
CA ASP A 43 -21.18 -3.60 -23.84
C ASP A 43 -21.73 -2.24 -23.37
N HIS A 44 -22.95 -1.96 -23.80
CA HIS A 44 -23.65 -0.72 -23.51
C HIS A 44 -23.91 -0.59 -22.00
N LYS A 45 -24.11 -1.69 -21.28
CA LYS A 45 -24.29 -1.61 -19.81
C LYS A 45 -23.02 -1.14 -19.11
N THR A 46 -21.85 -1.57 -19.57
CA THR A 46 -20.55 -1.15 -19.03
C THR A 46 -20.36 0.34 -19.21
N LEU A 47 -20.50 0.82 -20.43
CA LEU A 47 -20.34 2.24 -20.72
C LEU A 47 -21.35 3.06 -19.90
N LEU A 48 -22.62 2.60 -19.82
CA LEU A 48 -23.69 3.32 -19.13
C LEU A 48 -23.39 3.44 -17.64
N TYR A 49 -22.94 2.34 -17.03
CA TYR A 49 -22.52 2.32 -15.63
C TYR A 49 -21.40 3.32 -15.37
N ILE A 50 -20.36 3.32 -16.21
CA ILE A 50 -19.21 4.23 -16.08
C ILE A 50 -19.70 5.68 -16.18
N SER A 51 -20.55 5.99 -17.16
CA SER A 51 -21.07 7.35 -17.33
C SER A 51 -21.95 7.84 -16.18
N GLN A 52 -22.63 6.94 -15.48
CA GLN A 52 -23.45 7.29 -14.32
C GLN A 52 -22.61 7.54 -13.06
N ASN A 53 -21.44 6.90 -12.95
CA ASN A 53 -20.64 6.90 -11.72
C ASN A 53 -19.32 7.70 -11.81
N LEU A 54 -18.95 8.18 -12.99
CA LEU A 54 -17.83 9.10 -13.20
C LEU A 54 -18.34 10.48 -13.63
N ASP A 55 -17.56 11.51 -13.30
CA ASP A 55 -17.80 12.85 -13.82
C ASP A 55 -17.36 12.96 -15.27
N GLU A 56 -17.94 13.93 -15.98
CA GLU A 56 -17.73 14.10 -17.41
C GLU A 56 -16.26 14.34 -17.77
N LYS A 57 -15.53 15.12 -16.96
CA LYS A 57 -14.13 15.43 -17.26
C LYS A 57 -13.27 14.19 -17.16
N THR A 58 -13.47 13.40 -16.11
CA THR A 58 -12.76 12.12 -15.92
C THR A 58 -13.08 11.14 -17.06
N ILE A 59 -14.33 11.05 -17.50
CA ILE A 59 -14.71 10.20 -18.65
C ILE A 59 -14.00 10.65 -19.92
N VAL A 60 -14.03 11.96 -20.22
CA VAL A 60 -13.41 12.52 -21.42
C VAL A 60 -11.90 12.30 -21.40
N GLU A 61 -11.23 12.54 -20.27
CA GLU A 61 -9.80 12.28 -20.12
C GLU A 61 -9.47 10.80 -20.26
N PHE A 62 -10.20 9.93 -19.56
CA PHE A 62 -10.01 8.48 -19.60
C PHE A 62 -10.13 7.93 -21.02
N LEU A 63 -11.21 8.30 -21.71
CA LEU A 63 -11.49 7.82 -23.05
C LEU A 63 -10.61 8.46 -24.11
N ASN A 64 -10.14 9.70 -23.95
CA ASN A 64 -9.29 10.35 -24.96
C ASN A 64 -7.81 10.01 -24.82
N ARG A 65 -7.31 9.83 -23.60
CA ARG A 65 -5.88 9.65 -23.35
C ARG A 65 -5.40 8.21 -23.46
N ILE A 66 -6.29 7.24 -23.28
CA ILE A 66 -5.95 5.82 -23.47
C ILE A 66 -6.20 5.43 -24.94
N PRO A 67 -5.30 4.64 -25.56
CA PRO A 67 -5.51 4.09 -26.90
C PRO A 67 -6.82 3.30 -26.98
N GLU A 68 -7.50 3.37 -28.14
CA GLU A 68 -8.81 2.74 -28.30
C GLU A 68 -8.76 1.23 -28.09
N GLU A 69 -7.74 0.55 -28.61
CA GLU A 69 -7.58 -0.90 -28.48
C GLU A 69 -7.50 -1.32 -27.01
N THR A 70 -6.66 -0.63 -26.22
CA THR A 70 -6.52 -0.83 -24.78
C THR A 70 -7.82 -0.53 -24.03
N LEU A 71 -8.54 0.52 -24.41
CA LEU A 71 -9.84 0.85 -23.82
C LEU A 71 -10.87 -0.26 -24.05
N VAL A 72 -10.96 -0.75 -25.29
CA VAL A 72 -11.90 -1.82 -25.63
C VAL A 72 -11.57 -3.08 -24.82
N GLU A 73 -10.29 -3.44 -24.72
CA GLU A 73 -9.84 -4.59 -23.94
C GLU A 73 -10.17 -4.42 -22.45
N LEU A 74 -9.86 -3.26 -21.87
CA LEU A 74 -10.15 -2.94 -20.48
C LEU A 74 -11.64 -2.98 -20.18
N LEU A 75 -12.46 -2.32 -21.00
CA LEU A 75 -13.91 -2.22 -20.79
C LEU A 75 -14.63 -3.55 -21.03
N SER A 76 -14.03 -4.46 -21.78
CA SER A 76 -14.59 -5.80 -22.03
C SER A 76 -14.18 -6.81 -20.97
N THR A 77 -13.04 -6.60 -20.31
CA THR A 77 -12.43 -7.58 -19.39
C THR A 77 -12.61 -7.20 -17.92
N VAL A 78 -12.43 -5.91 -17.60
CA VAL A 78 -12.51 -5.40 -16.23
C VAL A 78 -13.96 -5.02 -15.93
N THR A 79 -14.42 -5.33 -14.71
CA THR A 79 -15.80 -5.00 -14.33
C THR A 79 -16.02 -3.48 -14.30
N PRO A 80 -17.22 -2.99 -14.69
CA PRO A 80 -17.51 -1.56 -14.70
C PRO A 80 -17.29 -0.91 -13.32
N GLN A 81 -17.60 -1.64 -12.24
CA GLN A 81 -17.39 -1.14 -10.87
C GLN A 81 -15.91 -0.92 -10.55
N ASN A 82 -15.03 -1.80 -11.03
CA ASN A 82 -13.59 -1.70 -10.77
C ASN A 82 -12.98 -0.56 -11.61
N ILE A 83 -13.39 -0.42 -12.88
CA ILE A 83 -12.96 0.69 -13.74
C ILE A 83 -13.31 2.04 -13.10
N THR A 84 -14.57 2.21 -12.69
CA THR A 84 -15.01 3.43 -11.99
C THR A 84 -14.23 3.68 -10.71
N TYR A 85 -13.98 2.63 -9.92
CA TYR A 85 -13.23 2.76 -8.68
C TYR A 85 -11.79 3.21 -8.92
N PHE A 86 -11.09 2.60 -9.87
CA PHE A 86 -9.73 2.97 -10.22
C PHE A 86 -9.65 4.39 -10.78
N ALA A 87 -10.55 4.77 -11.69
CA ALA A 87 -10.60 6.11 -12.27
C ALA A 87 -10.83 7.21 -11.21
N ASN A 88 -11.57 6.92 -10.14
CA ASN A 88 -11.80 7.87 -9.04
C ASN A 88 -10.67 7.90 -7.99
N THR A 89 -9.84 6.85 -7.90
CA THR A 89 -8.88 6.67 -6.80
C THR A 89 -7.44 6.94 -7.22
N ILE A 90 -7.11 6.63 -8.47
CA ILE A 90 -5.78 6.72 -9.06
C ILE A 90 -5.72 7.95 -9.96
N PRO A 91 -4.67 8.79 -9.89
CA PRO A 91 -4.49 9.91 -10.81
C PRO A 91 -4.53 9.48 -12.28
N MET A 92 -5.05 10.34 -13.16
CA MET A 92 -5.25 9.98 -14.57
C MET A 92 -3.95 9.59 -15.29
N ASP A 93 -2.85 10.31 -15.06
CA ASP A 93 -1.54 9.98 -15.64
C ASP A 93 -1.06 8.58 -15.25
N ASP A 94 -1.27 8.22 -13.99
CA ASP A 94 -0.92 6.93 -13.44
C ASP A 94 -1.80 5.81 -14.01
N LEU A 95 -3.09 6.09 -14.16
CA LEU A 95 -4.06 5.15 -14.73
C LEU A 95 -3.73 4.82 -16.20
N ILE A 96 -3.35 5.83 -16.98
CA ILE A 96 -2.90 5.64 -18.38
C ILE A 96 -1.67 4.75 -18.41
N LEU A 97 -0.69 5.04 -17.56
CA LEU A 97 0.52 4.23 -17.50
C LEU A 97 0.22 2.78 -17.11
N LEU A 98 -0.64 2.54 -16.12
CA LEU A 98 -1.07 1.19 -15.73
C LEU A 98 -1.78 0.47 -16.88
N SER A 99 -2.72 1.15 -17.55
CA SER A 99 -3.50 0.57 -18.65
C SER A 99 -2.64 0.14 -19.83
N THR A 100 -1.52 0.82 -20.05
CA THR A 100 -0.61 0.56 -21.18
C THR A 100 0.53 -0.38 -20.83
N SER A 101 0.83 -0.54 -19.53
CA SER A 101 1.95 -1.36 -19.06
C SER A 101 1.52 -2.74 -18.55
N ILE A 102 0.24 -2.92 -18.23
CA ILE A 102 -0.31 -4.15 -17.66
C ILE A 102 -1.50 -4.58 -18.52
N SER A 103 -1.61 -5.88 -18.79
CA SER A 103 -2.74 -6.40 -19.58
C SER A 103 -4.08 -6.19 -18.88
N ALA A 104 -5.16 -6.05 -19.64
CA ALA A 104 -6.50 -5.90 -19.07
C ALA A 104 -6.93 -7.14 -18.27
N THR A 105 -6.48 -8.33 -18.70
CA THR A 105 -6.72 -9.60 -18.01
C THR A 105 -6.05 -9.63 -16.63
N ASP A 106 -4.82 -9.14 -16.52
CA ASP A 106 -4.09 -9.10 -15.25
C ASP A 106 -4.70 -8.07 -14.29
N ILE A 107 -5.11 -6.91 -14.80
CA ILE A 107 -5.84 -5.90 -14.02
C ILE A 107 -7.15 -6.48 -13.50
N ALA A 108 -7.90 -7.18 -14.36
CA ALA A 108 -9.15 -7.83 -13.98
C ALA A 108 -8.92 -8.89 -12.90
N GLU A 109 -7.96 -9.78 -13.11
CA GLU A 109 -7.65 -10.87 -12.18
C GLU A 109 -7.19 -10.34 -10.81
N MET A 110 -6.28 -9.37 -10.80
CA MET A 110 -5.82 -8.71 -9.58
C MET A 110 -7.01 -8.06 -8.85
N SER A 111 -7.81 -7.25 -9.56
CA SER A 111 -8.95 -6.57 -8.94
C SER A 111 -10.00 -7.54 -8.37
N LEU A 112 -10.16 -8.72 -8.99
CA LEU A 112 -11.09 -9.76 -8.56
C LEU A 112 -10.56 -10.52 -7.34
N LYS A 113 -9.30 -10.95 -7.36
CA LYS A 113 -8.71 -11.79 -6.31
C LYS A 113 -8.28 -11.00 -5.09
N THR A 114 -7.63 -9.86 -5.29
CA THR A 114 -7.07 -9.05 -4.19
C THR A 114 -8.08 -8.06 -3.63
N GLY A 115 -9.16 -7.80 -4.37
CA GLY A 115 -10.08 -6.70 -4.12
C GLY A 115 -9.57 -5.38 -4.72
N LYS A 116 -10.51 -4.59 -5.25
CA LYS A 116 -10.24 -3.30 -5.91
C LYS A 116 -9.64 -2.26 -4.95
N GLU A 117 -10.05 -2.25 -3.69
CA GLU A 117 -9.54 -1.33 -2.66
C GLU A 117 -8.07 -1.62 -2.37
N SER A 118 -7.73 -2.89 -2.10
CA SER A 118 -6.36 -3.28 -1.80
C SER A 118 -5.44 -3.13 -3.01
N ALA A 119 -5.91 -3.46 -4.21
CA ALA A 119 -5.16 -3.22 -5.43
C ALA A 119 -4.86 -1.72 -5.62
N ALA A 120 -5.87 -0.86 -5.51
CA ALA A 120 -5.68 0.58 -5.65
C ALA A 120 -4.78 1.15 -4.54
N GLU A 121 -4.91 0.68 -3.31
CA GLU A 121 -4.09 1.12 -2.18
C GLU A 121 -2.62 0.76 -2.39
N LEU A 122 -2.33 -0.46 -2.85
CA LEU A 122 -0.98 -0.89 -3.17
C LEU A 122 -0.38 -0.04 -4.29
N LEU A 123 -1.09 0.10 -5.41
CA LEU A 123 -0.63 0.87 -6.58
C LEU A 123 -0.36 2.34 -6.21
N LYS A 124 -1.28 2.96 -5.48
CA LYS A 124 -1.19 4.37 -5.07
C LYS A 124 -0.07 4.62 -4.08
N ASN A 125 0.08 3.76 -3.06
CA ASN A 125 1.07 4.01 -2.00
C ASN A 125 2.47 3.54 -2.37
N ILE A 126 2.63 2.51 -3.19
CA ILE A 126 3.94 2.11 -3.69
C ILE A 126 4.43 3.11 -4.76
N GLY A 127 3.48 3.69 -5.49
CA GLY A 127 3.73 4.56 -6.64
C GLY A 127 3.67 3.75 -7.93
N THR A 128 3.09 4.32 -8.97
CA THR A 128 2.73 3.63 -10.22
C THR A 128 3.93 3.01 -10.91
N GLN A 129 4.99 3.80 -11.11
CA GLN A 129 6.21 3.35 -11.79
C GLN A 129 6.86 2.17 -11.05
N LYS A 130 7.00 2.30 -9.72
CA LYS A 130 7.57 1.23 -8.90
C LYS A 130 6.66 0.00 -8.89
N SER A 131 5.35 0.18 -8.88
CA SER A 131 4.38 -0.92 -8.94
C SER A 131 4.47 -1.69 -10.26
N ILE A 132 4.57 -1.00 -11.39
CA ILE A 132 4.75 -1.63 -12.70
C ILE A 132 6.08 -2.40 -12.74
N ALA A 133 7.17 -1.78 -12.30
CA ALA A 133 8.48 -2.45 -12.23
C ALA A 133 8.44 -3.69 -11.34
N LEU A 134 7.75 -3.62 -10.19
CA LEU A 134 7.56 -4.77 -9.30
C LEU A 134 6.73 -5.87 -9.95
N LEU A 135 5.62 -5.53 -10.61
CA LEU A 135 4.78 -6.50 -11.30
C LEU A 135 5.56 -7.20 -12.43
N ASN A 136 6.44 -6.49 -13.12
CA ASN A 136 7.29 -7.06 -14.16
C ASN A 136 8.39 -7.98 -13.59
N GLU A 137 9.02 -7.62 -12.47
CA GLU A 137 10.09 -8.42 -11.86
C GLU A 137 9.59 -9.62 -11.05
N VAL A 138 8.52 -9.42 -10.28
CA VAL A 138 7.94 -10.42 -9.38
C VAL A 138 6.89 -11.27 -10.09
N GLY A 139 6.19 -10.71 -11.07
CA GLY A 139 5.05 -11.33 -11.73
C GLY A 139 3.73 -11.08 -11.00
N ILE A 140 2.66 -10.92 -11.78
CA ILE A 140 1.30 -10.65 -11.28
C ILE A 140 0.78 -11.75 -10.36
N GLN A 141 1.02 -13.03 -10.67
CA GLN A 141 0.53 -14.14 -9.86
C GLN A 141 1.15 -14.16 -8.46
N ASN A 142 2.45 -13.90 -8.37
CA ASN A 142 3.15 -13.78 -7.10
C ASN A 142 2.64 -12.56 -6.30
N PHE A 143 2.35 -11.46 -6.97
CA PHE A 143 1.77 -10.28 -6.33
C PHE A 143 0.38 -10.56 -5.76
N ILE A 144 -0.47 -11.24 -6.53
CA ILE A 144 -1.79 -11.69 -6.08
C ILE A 144 -1.65 -12.60 -4.86
N GLU A 145 -0.75 -13.60 -4.91
CA GLU A 145 -0.52 -14.51 -3.79
C GLU A 145 -0.09 -13.77 -2.51
N LEU A 146 0.82 -12.79 -2.63
CA LEU A 146 1.22 -11.96 -1.47
C LEU A 146 0.04 -11.19 -0.90
N SER A 147 -0.73 -10.52 -1.75
CA SER A 147 -1.83 -9.65 -1.30
C SER A 147 -2.96 -10.43 -0.62
N LEU A 148 -3.12 -11.72 -0.95
CA LEU A 148 -4.07 -12.61 -0.28
C LEU A 148 -3.61 -13.01 1.13
N LYS A 149 -2.29 -13.08 1.36
CA LYS A 149 -1.69 -13.50 2.63
C LYS A 149 -1.34 -12.32 3.53
N VAL A 150 -1.05 -11.16 2.96
CA VAL A 150 -0.52 -9.99 3.68
C VAL A 150 -1.34 -8.76 3.33
N PRO A 151 -1.92 -8.07 4.32
CA PRO A 151 -2.70 -6.87 4.07
C PRO A 151 -1.80 -5.73 3.54
N PRO A 152 -2.32 -4.81 2.70
CA PRO A 152 -1.55 -3.72 2.11
C PRO A 152 -0.77 -2.89 3.12
N VAL A 153 -1.36 -2.60 4.29
CA VAL A 153 -0.74 -1.82 5.37
C VAL A 153 0.60 -2.41 5.83
N GLN A 154 0.75 -3.73 5.81
CA GLN A 154 1.98 -4.42 6.22
C GLN A 154 2.95 -4.59 5.06
N LEU A 155 2.43 -4.79 3.85
CA LEU A 155 3.23 -5.03 2.65
C LEU A 155 3.90 -3.75 2.12
N ILE A 156 3.17 -2.62 2.11
CA ILE A 156 3.63 -1.34 1.55
C ILE A 156 4.98 -0.89 2.15
N PRO A 157 5.20 -0.89 3.48
CA PRO A 157 6.47 -0.47 4.05
C PRO A 157 7.66 -1.32 3.58
N ILE A 158 7.46 -2.63 3.45
CA ILE A 158 8.49 -3.59 3.05
C ILE A 158 8.84 -3.39 1.58
N VAL A 159 7.81 -3.32 0.74
CA VAL A 159 7.98 -3.09 -0.70
C VAL A 159 8.58 -1.72 -0.99
N ARG A 160 8.31 -0.70 -0.15
CA ARG A 160 8.97 0.60 -0.27
C ARG A 160 10.46 0.53 0.02
N GLU A 161 10.88 -0.30 0.96
CA GLU A 161 12.29 -0.49 1.30
C GLU A 161 13.06 -1.24 0.20
N LEU A 162 12.44 -2.26 -0.40
CA LEU A 162 13.07 -3.07 -1.44
C LEU A 162 13.01 -2.39 -2.82
N THR A 163 14.05 -2.59 -3.64
CA THR A 163 13.96 -2.25 -5.06
C THR A 163 13.15 -3.31 -5.83
N PRO A 164 12.62 -2.99 -7.03
CA PRO A 164 11.96 -3.99 -7.86
C PRO A 164 12.85 -5.20 -8.15
N GLU A 165 14.12 -4.96 -8.49
CA GLU A 165 15.12 -6.01 -8.74
C GLU A 165 15.35 -6.89 -7.50
N GLN A 166 15.49 -6.27 -6.32
CA GLN A 166 15.63 -6.99 -5.05
C GLN A 166 14.39 -7.84 -4.75
N SER A 167 13.20 -7.32 -5.03
CA SER A 167 11.95 -8.07 -4.86
C SER A 167 11.90 -9.27 -5.82
N GLY A 168 12.32 -9.09 -7.07
CA GLY A 168 12.44 -10.19 -8.04
C GLY A 168 13.46 -11.26 -7.59
N ILE A 169 14.65 -10.84 -7.13
CA ILE A 169 15.67 -11.76 -6.61
C ILE A 169 15.15 -12.53 -5.40
N TRP A 170 14.46 -11.87 -4.48
CA TRP A 170 13.84 -12.52 -3.33
C TRP A 170 12.91 -13.64 -3.77
N VAL A 171 11.98 -13.32 -4.66
CA VAL A 171 10.96 -14.27 -5.11
C VAL A 171 11.57 -15.44 -5.87
N ARG A 172 12.62 -15.21 -6.67
CA ARG A 172 13.34 -16.27 -7.38
C ARG A 172 14.16 -17.16 -6.45
N SER A 173 14.80 -16.59 -5.43
CA SER A 173 15.75 -17.32 -4.56
C SER A 173 15.04 -18.03 -3.40
N ARG A 174 14.02 -17.39 -2.83
CA ARG A 174 13.36 -17.81 -1.58
C ARG A 174 11.90 -18.20 -1.77
N GLY A 175 11.29 -17.76 -2.87
CA GLY A 175 9.87 -17.89 -3.08
C GLY A 175 9.06 -16.79 -2.41
N ILE A 176 7.84 -16.64 -2.89
CA ILE A 176 6.91 -15.60 -2.46
C ILE A 176 6.36 -15.83 -1.04
N GLY A 177 6.35 -17.08 -0.59
CA GLY A 177 5.82 -17.50 0.71
C GLY A 177 6.67 -17.11 1.92
N ASP A 178 7.92 -16.75 1.73
CA ASP A 178 8.83 -16.37 2.82
C ASP A 178 8.47 -15.00 3.42
N ILE A 179 8.02 -14.05 2.59
CA ILE A 179 7.67 -12.70 3.04
C ILE A 179 6.55 -12.73 4.10
N PRO A 180 5.39 -13.39 3.87
CA PRO A 180 4.34 -13.50 4.88
C PRO A 180 4.83 -14.13 6.20
N ARG A 181 5.64 -15.20 6.13
CA ARG A 181 6.16 -15.90 7.30
C ARG A 181 7.11 -15.03 8.12
N LEU A 182 7.96 -14.25 7.47
CA LEU A 182 8.84 -13.29 8.15
C LEU A 182 8.06 -12.16 8.81
N ILE A 183 6.98 -11.69 8.18
CA ILE A 183 6.09 -10.71 8.77
C ILE A 183 5.40 -11.28 10.02
N GLU A 184 4.96 -12.53 9.97
CA GLU A 184 4.35 -13.21 11.12
C GLU A 184 5.34 -13.43 12.27
N ALA A 185 6.57 -13.86 11.97
CA ALA A 185 7.58 -14.16 12.97
C ALA A 185 8.21 -12.89 13.59
N PHE A 186 8.59 -11.92 12.76
CA PHE A 186 9.32 -10.72 13.22
C PHE A 186 8.43 -9.50 13.42
N GLY A 187 7.33 -9.41 12.68
CA GLY A 187 6.58 -8.17 12.50
C GLY A 187 7.28 -7.21 11.53
N VAL A 188 6.49 -6.32 10.93
CA VAL A 188 6.93 -5.40 9.88
C VAL A 188 8.12 -4.55 10.30
N GLN A 189 8.12 -4.02 11.53
CA GLN A 189 9.18 -3.11 11.99
C GLN A 189 10.53 -3.81 12.15
N ASN A 190 10.54 -5.00 12.75
CA ASN A 190 11.78 -5.75 12.92
C ASN A 190 12.31 -6.27 11.59
N LEU A 191 11.41 -6.65 10.67
CA LEU A 191 11.79 -7.01 9.31
C LEU A 191 12.44 -5.82 8.59
N LEU A 192 11.90 -4.60 8.71
CA LEU A 192 12.55 -3.41 8.15
C LEU A 192 13.92 -3.13 8.78
N VAL A 193 14.08 -3.34 10.09
CA VAL A 193 15.39 -3.21 10.75
C VAL A 193 16.36 -4.26 10.21
N PHE A 194 15.92 -5.49 10.04
CA PHE A 194 16.71 -6.56 9.42
C PHE A 194 17.18 -6.17 8.01
N LEU A 195 16.25 -5.72 7.16
CA LEU A 195 16.53 -5.27 5.79
C LEU A 195 17.58 -4.15 5.73
N ARG A 196 17.47 -3.16 6.65
CA ARG A 196 18.35 -1.98 6.69
C ARG A 196 19.72 -2.22 7.30
N THR A 197 19.82 -3.07 8.32
CA THR A 197 21.03 -3.15 9.16
C THR A 197 22.20 -3.77 8.40
N LEU A 198 21.94 -4.83 7.63
CA LEU A 198 22.99 -5.59 6.95
C LEU A 198 23.02 -5.32 5.44
N GLY A 199 21.93 -4.79 4.88
CA GLY A 199 21.73 -4.65 3.46
C GLY A 199 21.19 -5.93 2.82
N PHE A 200 20.56 -5.78 1.66
CA PHE A 200 19.79 -6.84 1.01
C PHE A 200 20.60 -8.12 0.74
N GLU A 201 21.78 -8.00 0.10
CA GLU A 201 22.60 -9.16 -0.27
C GLU A 201 23.01 -9.99 0.95
N LYS A 202 23.42 -9.32 2.03
CA LYS A 202 23.81 -10.01 3.27
C LYS A 202 22.62 -10.69 3.94
N ASN A 203 21.45 -10.05 3.91
CA ASN A 203 20.24 -10.65 4.45
C ASN A 203 19.84 -11.91 3.67
N ILE A 204 19.93 -11.89 2.34
CA ILE A 204 19.69 -13.08 1.51
C ILE A 204 20.70 -14.18 1.86
N HIS A 205 22.00 -13.86 1.93
CA HIS A 205 23.00 -14.84 2.32
C HIS A 205 22.77 -15.44 3.71
N ILE A 206 22.34 -14.64 4.69
CA ILE A 206 22.02 -15.15 6.03
C ILE A 206 20.83 -16.10 5.97
N MET A 207 19.80 -15.76 5.21
CA MET A 207 18.62 -16.62 5.02
C MET A 207 18.95 -17.90 4.24
N ASP A 208 19.91 -17.85 3.31
CA ASP A 208 20.38 -19.03 2.57
C ASP A 208 21.20 -19.97 3.45
N VAL A 209 22.02 -19.43 4.35
CA VAL A 209 22.87 -20.22 5.25
C VAL A 209 22.05 -20.82 6.40
N LEU A 210 21.20 -20.02 7.04
CA LEU A 210 20.46 -20.47 8.21
C LEU A 210 19.19 -21.22 7.83
N GLY A 211 18.49 -20.81 6.76
CA GLY A 211 17.10 -21.19 6.56
C GLY A 211 16.15 -20.25 7.30
N LEU A 212 14.87 -20.30 6.95
CA LEU A 212 13.85 -19.40 7.52
C LEU A 212 13.53 -19.77 8.97
N GLU A 213 13.39 -21.06 9.25
CA GLU A 213 12.94 -21.56 10.56
C GLU A 213 14.02 -21.33 11.62
N GLU A 214 15.26 -21.64 11.28
CA GLU A 214 16.43 -21.46 12.12
C GLU A 214 16.72 -19.98 12.37
N LEU A 215 16.52 -19.12 11.37
CA LEU A 215 16.63 -17.66 11.54
C LEU A 215 15.60 -17.14 12.54
N VAL A 216 14.37 -17.64 12.46
CA VAL A 216 13.30 -17.27 13.39
C VAL A 216 13.62 -17.76 14.81
N GLU A 217 14.06 -19.01 14.97
CA GLU A 217 14.46 -19.58 16.26
C GLU A 217 15.65 -18.82 16.86
N LEU A 218 16.65 -18.48 16.04
CA LEU A 218 17.82 -17.70 16.45
C LEU A 218 17.41 -16.31 16.92
N ALA A 219 16.50 -15.63 16.23
CA ALA A 219 15.99 -14.34 16.66
C ALA A 219 15.26 -14.42 18.01
N TYR A 220 14.43 -15.45 18.21
CA TYR A 220 13.77 -15.68 19.49
C TYR A 220 14.78 -15.96 20.61
N THR A 221 15.78 -16.79 20.33
CA THR A 221 16.82 -17.13 21.31
C THR A 221 17.63 -15.91 21.69
N ILE A 222 18.07 -15.09 20.71
CA ILE A 222 18.80 -13.84 20.94
C ILE A 222 17.97 -12.84 21.75
N SER A 223 16.66 -12.76 21.51
CA SER A 223 15.78 -11.87 22.27
C SER A 223 15.76 -12.19 23.78
N GLY A 224 15.97 -13.46 24.14
CA GLY A 224 16.08 -13.92 25.52
C GLY A 224 17.49 -13.80 26.12
N MET A 225 18.52 -13.53 25.30
CA MET A 225 19.90 -13.45 25.78
C MET A 225 20.22 -12.09 26.39
N LYS A 226 20.95 -12.11 27.52
CA LYS A 226 21.57 -10.91 28.09
C LYS A 226 22.86 -10.62 27.34
N LEU A 227 22.76 -9.93 26.22
CA LEU A 227 23.92 -9.56 25.41
C LEU A 227 24.79 -8.51 26.13
N PRO A 228 26.08 -8.78 26.40
CA PRO A 228 26.93 -7.96 27.27
C PRO A 228 27.27 -6.55 26.72
N GLY A 229 26.79 -6.15 25.54
CA GLY A 229 27.04 -4.83 24.92
C GLY A 229 25.82 -3.93 24.68
N LEU A 230 24.59 -4.45 24.75
CA LEU A 230 23.38 -3.68 24.39
C LEU A 230 22.99 -2.64 25.44
N LEU A 231 23.29 -2.91 26.72
CA LEU A 231 23.05 -1.98 27.84
C LEU A 231 23.93 -0.71 27.75
N ALA A 232 25.06 -0.76 27.05
CA ALA A 232 25.93 0.40 26.83
C ALA A 232 25.40 1.34 25.73
N LEU A 233 24.61 0.83 24.78
CA LEU A 233 24.08 1.59 23.64
C LEU A 233 22.72 2.25 23.97
N SER A 234 21.90 1.64 24.84
CA SER A 234 20.58 2.18 25.21
C SER A 234 20.64 3.40 26.15
N GLY A 235 21.82 3.75 26.68
CA GLY A 235 22.04 4.86 27.62
C GLY A 235 22.18 6.25 26.99
N LYS A 236 22.28 6.37 25.66
CA LYS A 236 22.36 7.68 24.98
C LYS A 236 20.97 8.19 24.57
N LYS A 237 20.09 8.42 25.56
CA LYS A 237 18.89 9.27 25.36
C LYS A 237 19.21 10.72 25.73
N GLN A 238 19.09 11.58 24.73
CA GLN A 238 18.67 12.99 24.81
C GLN A 238 19.39 13.90 25.81
N LYS A 239 20.44 14.60 25.34
CA LYS A 239 20.69 15.97 25.82
C LYS A 239 19.97 16.93 24.89
N THR A 240 18.91 17.52 25.44
CA THR A 240 18.18 18.68 24.93
C THR A 240 19.12 19.81 24.50
N VAL A 241 18.83 20.35 23.32
CA VAL A 241 19.34 21.64 22.85
C VAL A 241 18.80 22.74 23.76
N GLY A 242 19.68 23.58 24.30
CA GLY A 242 19.29 24.74 25.08
C GLY A 242 20.49 25.61 25.47
N GLY A 243 20.74 26.65 24.67
CA GLY A 243 21.35 27.90 25.13
C GLY A 243 22.87 27.97 25.19
N LEU A 244 23.49 28.44 24.09
CA LEU A 244 24.76 29.15 24.16
C LEU A 244 24.55 30.48 24.89
N ARG A 245 25.20 30.67 26.04
CA ARG A 245 25.74 31.96 26.47
C ARG A 245 26.80 31.74 27.54
N THR A 246 27.93 32.39 27.31
CA THR A 246 29.15 32.45 28.11
C THR A 246 28.87 32.97 29.52
N ASP A 247 29.65 32.52 30.51
CA ASP A 247 30.60 33.40 31.20
C ASP A 247 31.51 32.62 32.16
N ASN A 248 32.65 33.26 32.39
CA ASN A 248 33.92 32.75 32.85
C ASN A 248 34.04 32.72 34.39
N SER A 249 35.12 32.09 34.88
CA SER A 249 35.71 32.17 36.25
C SER A 249 34.95 31.43 37.37
N GLY A 250 35.55 30.75 38.34
CA GLY A 250 36.95 30.57 38.75
C GLY A 250 36.96 30.09 40.21
N ALA A 251 37.99 29.30 40.57
CA ALA A 251 38.50 29.04 41.92
C ALA A 251 37.72 28.14 42.92
N GLY A 252 38.44 27.13 43.44
CA GLY A 252 38.67 27.07 44.89
C GLY A 252 37.94 25.98 45.70
N GLY A 253 38.61 24.84 45.87
CA GLY A 253 39.06 24.38 47.20
C GLY A 253 38.05 23.98 48.30
N ASN A 254 38.24 22.72 48.73
CA ASN A 254 38.22 22.22 50.12
C ASN A 254 36.93 21.59 50.72
N SER A 255 37.01 20.26 50.82
CA SER A 255 36.76 19.41 52.01
C SER A 255 35.70 19.80 53.05
N SER A 256 34.75 18.89 53.30
CA SER A 256 34.65 18.12 54.58
C SER A 256 33.26 17.51 54.84
N LYS A 257 33.28 16.21 55.18
CA LYS A 257 32.46 15.48 56.16
C LYS A 257 31.07 16.04 56.54
N LYS A 258 30.03 15.20 56.42
CA LYS A 258 29.21 14.80 57.59
C LYS A 258 28.36 13.55 57.33
N LEU A 259 28.58 12.54 58.19
CA LEU A 259 27.73 11.39 58.41
C LEU A 259 26.42 11.77 59.15
N PHE A 260 25.45 10.83 59.06
CA PHE A 260 24.33 10.54 59.98
C PHE A 260 23.12 11.50 60.02
N LYS A 261 21.94 11.01 59.59
CA LYS A 261 20.97 10.38 60.53
C LYS A 261 19.77 9.73 59.84
N LYS A 262 19.55 8.47 60.23
CA LYS A 262 18.37 7.63 60.07
C LYS A 262 17.12 8.26 60.70
N LYS A 263 15.97 8.19 60.03
CA LYS A 263 14.65 8.07 60.68
C LYS A 263 13.68 7.33 59.77
N GLU A 264 13.45 6.06 60.10
CA GLU A 264 12.21 5.35 59.80
C GLU A 264 11.03 6.10 60.42
N LYS A 265 9.91 6.17 59.69
CA LYS A 265 8.59 5.88 60.27
C LYS A 265 7.60 5.51 59.17
N SER A 266 7.26 4.24 59.20
CA SER A 266 6.10 3.60 58.60
C SER A 266 4.79 4.15 59.18
N LYS A 267 3.75 4.29 58.35
CA LYS A 267 2.36 3.99 58.75
C LYS A 267 1.44 3.71 57.54
N LYS A 268 0.67 2.65 57.73
CA LYS A 268 -0.22 1.90 56.84
C LYS A 268 -1.53 2.63 56.46
N ARG A 269 -2.06 2.18 55.31
CA ARG A 269 -3.47 1.94 54.91
C ARG A 269 -4.42 3.14 54.75
N GLN A 270 -5.07 3.24 53.58
CA GLN A 270 -6.42 2.69 53.39
C GLN A 270 -6.83 2.57 51.92
N VAL A 271 -7.39 1.40 51.60
CA VAL A 271 -8.15 1.06 50.39
C VAL A 271 -9.54 1.67 50.52
N SER A 272 -10.10 2.26 49.46
CA SER A 272 -11.56 2.34 49.33
C SER A 272 -12.02 2.09 47.90
N LYS A 273 -12.90 1.07 47.79
CA LYS A 273 -13.69 0.68 46.63
C LYS A 273 -14.87 1.65 46.48
N LYS A 274 -15.24 2.01 45.24
CA LYS A 274 -16.63 2.36 44.85
C LYS A 274 -16.76 2.14 43.33
N LYS A 275 -17.29 0.98 42.93
CA LYS A 275 -18.71 0.65 42.67
C LYS A 275 -19.20 1.13 41.29
N ILE A 276 -19.17 0.17 40.38
CA ILE A 276 -20.00 0.01 39.19
C ILE A 276 -21.48 0.22 39.55
N LYS A 277 -22.21 0.99 38.73
CA LYS A 277 -23.67 0.91 38.65
C LYS A 277 -24.06 0.74 37.18
N LEU A 278 -24.47 -0.49 36.85
CA LEU A 278 -25.42 -0.79 35.79
C LEU A 278 -26.73 -0.02 36.06
N LYS A 279 -27.36 0.47 34.99
CA LYS A 279 -28.82 0.55 34.91
C LYS A 279 -29.24 0.02 33.54
N LYS A 280 -29.99 -1.10 33.56
CA LYS A 280 -30.87 -1.58 32.49
C LYS A 280 -32.27 -1.03 32.77
N LEU A 281 -32.87 -0.43 31.75
CA LEU A 281 -34.21 -0.67 31.17
C LEU A 281 -34.45 0.40 30.13
#